data_AF-A0A442HLY2-F1
#
_entry.id   AF-A0A442HLY2-F1
#
_cell.length_a   1.000
_cell.length_b   1.000
_cell.length_c   1.000
_cell.angle_alpha   90.00
_cell.angle_beta   90.00
_cell.angle_gamma   90.00
#
_symmetry.space_group_name_H-M   'P 1'
#
loop_
_entity.id
_entity.type
_entity.pdbx_description
1 polymer ?
#
loop_
_entity_poly.entity_id
_entity_poly.type
_entity_poly.pdbx_seq_one_letter_code
_entity_poly.pdbx_strand_id
1 'polypeptide(L)'
;MKLLEEIIASSLSSDQKLPDLLRKCLVLAYQLNNDLLKEWVEKELNGYGGDAELPDYRKIVAGAKGLFLGPFNAQLPNQPIASVVLEPEHRHFAERVEFRQPIAAYDEKRADKLSAVIQWPQNLVVMYQAKFYDGYALNRAWQEIPGSTIASLVDTVRTKILSFALEIKKQLGEEPETQRNLLDIPTTKVNQIVNNYIYGGQNVIAAQDGQMTVDARTQVVAGDLETLRKALQEFGVDSQDVELLEDALAKDTNSGKAGEIGPKTSGWLSNAAKKVGGSTVKVSEGVATTVISGMIKGFLGY
;
A
#
# COMPACT_ATOMS: atom_id res chain seq x y z
N MET A 1 -25.68 8.54 -14.03
CA MET A 1 -26.04 8.83 -12.62
C MET A 1 -26.68 7.66 -11.90
N LYS A 2 -27.68 6.97 -12.49
CA LYS A 2 -28.16 5.65 -12.00
C LYS A 2 -27.02 4.70 -11.61
N LEU A 3 -25.95 4.64 -12.41
CA LEU A 3 -24.79 3.80 -12.13
C LEU A 3 -24.10 4.10 -10.78
N LEU A 4 -23.95 5.36 -10.39
CA LEU A 4 -23.31 5.73 -9.13
C LEU A 4 -24.18 5.34 -7.93
N GLU A 5 -25.48 5.56 -8.04
CA GLU A 5 -26.44 5.16 -7.02
C GLU A 5 -26.57 3.63 -6.92
N GLU A 6 -26.53 2.95 -8.06
CA GLU A 6 -26.48 1.49 -8.12
C GLU A 6 -25.19 0.95 -7.49
N ILE A 7 -24.03 1.58 -7.68
CA ILE A 7 -22.78 1.21 -7.02
C ILE A 7 -22.91 1.36 -5.50
N ILE A 8 -23.45 2.48 -5.03
CA ILE A 8 -23.68 2.71 -3.58
C ILE A 8 -24.64 1.65 -3.03
N ALA A 9 -25.80 1.46 -3.65
CA ALA A 9 -26.79 0.47 -3.22
C ALA A 9 -26.26 -0.98 -3.26
N SER A 10 -25.47 -1.31 -4.30
CA SER A 10 -24.83 -2.63 -4.43
C SER A 10 -23.72 -2.83 -3.39
N SER A 11 -23.05 -1.75 -2.98
CA SER A 11 -22.02 -1.80 -1.93
C SER A 11 -22.62 -2.02 -0.54
N LEU A 12 -23.83 -1.51 -0.30
CA LEU A 12 -24.58 -1.74 0.96
C LEU A 12 -25.19 -3.15 1.06
N SER A 13 -25.28 -3.86 -0.07
CA SER A 13 -25.92 -5.18 -0.14
C SER A 13 -24.88 -6.29 -0.05
N SER A 14 -24.91 -7.08 1.02
CA SER A 14 -24.00 -8.23 1.21
C SER A 14 -24.26 -9.41 0.28
N ASP A 15 -25.40 -9.44 -0.42
CA ASP A 15 -25.74 -10.54 -1.35
C ASP A 15 -25.17 -10.35 -2.77
N GLN A 16 -24.69 -9.15 -3.09
CA GLN A 16 -24.07 -8.88 -4.40
C GLN A 16 -22.64 -9.39 -4.44
N LYS A 17 -22.32 -10.15 -5.50
CA LYS A 17 -20.96 -10.61 -5.77
C LYS A 17 -20.04 -9.42 -6.07
N LEU A 18 -18.93 -9.35 -5.36
CA LEU A 18 -17.95 -8.26 -5.52
C LEU A 18 -17.44 -8.07 -6.96
N PRO A 19 -17.21 -9.13 -7.78
CA PRO A 19 -16.87 -8.95 -9.20
C PRO A 19 -17.90 -8.15 -10.00
N ASP A 20 -19.20 -8.28 -9.70
CA ASP A 20 -20.25 -7.55 -10.40
C ASP A 20 -20.24 -6.06 -10.00
N LEU A 21 -19.98 -5.77 -8.73
CA LEU A 21 -19.76 -4.40 -8.23
C LEU A 21 -18.52 -3.76 -8.88
N LEU A 22 -17.42 -4.50 -9.00
CA LEU A 22 -16.20 -4.03 -9.67
C LEU A 22 -16.41 -3.76 -11.16
N ARG A 23 -17.19 -4.59 -11.87
CA ARG A 23 -17.55 -4.31 -13.28
C ARG A 23 -18.35 -3.01 -13.43
N LYS A 24 -19.27 -2.71 -12.51
CA LYS A 24 -19.95 -1.41 -12.47
C LYS A 24 -18.97 -0.27 -12.22
N CYS A 25 -18.02 -0.47 -11.29
CA CYS A 25 -16.95 0.48 -11.02
C CYS A 25 -16.04 0.71 -12.26
N LEU A 26 -15.77 -0.33 -13.04
CA LEU A 26 -15.03 -0.22 -14.30
C LEU A 26 -15.76 0.69 -15.29
N VAL A 27 -17.07 0.49 -15.48
CA VAL A 27 -17.89 1.36 -16.35
C VAL A 27 -17.81 2.81 -15.87
N LEU A 28 -17.88 3.05 -14.55
CA LEU A 28 -17.73 4.39 -13.98
C LEU A 28 -16.32 4.97 -14.23
N ALA A 29 -15.26 4.16 -14.15
CA ALA A 29 -13.89 4.58 -14.43
C ALA A 29 -13.69 5.04 -15.88
N TYR A 30 -14.35 4.36 -16.83
CA TYR A 30 -14.39 4.79 -18.23
C TYR A 30 -15.16 6.10 -18.41
N GLN A 31 -16.28 6.29 -17.70
CA GLN A 31 -17.07 7.53 -17.76
C GLN A 31 -16.32 8.74 -17.18
N LEU A 32 -15.54 8.53 -16.11
CA LEU A 32 -14.71 9.56 -15.48
C LEU A 32 -13.39 9.82 -16.23
N ASN A 33 -13.08 9.04 -17.26
CA ASN A 33 -11.81 9.02 -17.96
C ASN A 33 -10.59 8.97 -17.01
N ASN A 34 -10.66 8.10 -15.99
CA ASN A 34 -9.63 8.00 -14.96
C ASN A 34 -8.83 6.70 -15.10
N ASP A 35 -7.58 6.80 -15.52
CA ASP A 35 -6.75 5.61 -15.79
C ASP A 35 -6.29 4.89 -14.52
N LEU A 36 -6.05 5.63 -13.43
CA LEU A 36 -5.66 5.06 -12.13
C LEU A 36 -6.74 4.12 -11.57
N LEU A 37 -8.01 4.51 -11.71
CA LEU A 37 -9.14 3.69 -11.29
C LEU A 37 -9.35 2.50 -12.21
N LYS A 38 -9.21 2.67 -13.53
CA LYS A 38 -9.29 1.56 -14.49
C LYS A 38 -8.27 0.49 -14.15
N GLU A 39 -7.01 0.89 -13.96
CA GLU A 39 -5.91 -0.03 -13.63
C GLU A 39 -6.18 -0.80 -12.33
N TRP A 40 -6.64 -0.11 -11.29
CA TRP A 40 -6.98 -0.76 -10.02
C TRP A 40 -8.09 -1.79 -10.18
N VAL A 41 -9.20 -1.42 -10.83
CA VAL A 41 -10.34 -2.32 -11.03
C VAL A 41 -9.94 -3.53 -11.88
N GLU A 42 -9.13 -3.34 -12.91
CA GLU A 42 -8.63 -4.44 -13.75
C GLU A 42 -7.71 -5.38 -12.97
N LYS A 43 -6.83 -4.86 -12.12
CA LYS A 43 -5.99 -5.67 -11.22
C LYS A 43 -6.83 -6.44 -10.20
N GLU A 44 -7.86 -5.83 -9.63
CA GLU A 44 -8.77 -6.51 -8.69
C GLU A 44 -9.58 -7.64 -9.37
N LEU A 45 -10.00 -7.43 -10.63
CA LEU A 45 -10.77 -8.41 -11.41
C LEU A 45 -9.92 -9.54 -12.01
N ASN A 46 -8.71 -9.24 -12.49
CA ASN A 46 -7.85 -10.18 -13.21
C ASN A 46 -6.71 -10.75 -12.36
N GLY A 47 -6.48 -10.19 -11.17
CA GLY A 47 -5.35 -10.53 -10.31
C GLY A 47 -4.11 -9.69 -10.59
N TYR A 48 -3.12 -9.87 -9.72
CA TYR A 48 -1.85 -9.16 -9.74
C TYR A 48 -0.78 -10.06 -10.33
N GLY A 49 -0.01 -9.55 -11.31
CA GLY A 49 1.14 -10.25 -11.87
C GLY A 49 2.23 -10.52 -10.82
N GLY A 50 3.18 -11.42 -11.11
CA GLY A 50 4.24 -11.81 -10.16
C GLY A 50 5.11 -10.65 -9.67
N ASP A 51 5.42 -9.71 -10.56
CA ASP A 51 6.25 -8.54 -10.24
C ASP A 51 5.44 -7.29 -9.91
N ALA A 52 4.11 -7.36 -10.00
CA ALA A 52 3.25 -6.22 -9.69
C ALA A 52 3.30 -5.90 -8.19
N GLU A 53 3.34 -4.62 -7.85
CA GLU A 53 3.21 -4.16 -6.47
C GLU A 53 1.80 -4.44 -5.95
N LEU A 54 1.72 -5.02 -4.75
CA LEU A 54 0.45 -5.30 -4.10
C LEU A 54 0.07 -4.18 -3.14
N PRO A 55 -1.21 -3.80 -3.11
CA PRO A 55 -1.76 -3.01 -2.01
C PRO A 55 -1.60 -3.71 -0.66
N ASP A 56 -1.47 -2.96 0.42
CA ASP A 56 -1.23 -3.51 1.76
C ASP A 56 -2.37 -4.40 2.26
N TYR A 57 -3.62 -4.11 1.89
CA TYR A 57 -4.76 -4.97 2.21
C TYR A 57 -4.73 -6.33 1.50
N ARG A 58 -3.87 -6.51 0.47
CA ARG A 58 -3.60 -7.79 -0.18
C ARG A 58 -2.44 -8.55 0.48
N LYS A 59 -1.77 -7.98 1.48
CA LYS A 59 -0.66 -8.59 2.23
C LYS A 59 -1.12 -8.86 3.67
N ILE A 60 -1.01 -10.09 4.13
CA ILE A 60 -1.29 -10.45 5.52
C ILE A 60 -0.03 -10.95 6.18
N VAL A 61 0.19 -10.56 7.45
CA VAL A 61 1.19 -11.20 8.30
C VAL A 61 0.67 -12.57 8.74
N ALA A 62 1.33 -13.63 8.29
CA ALA A 62 0.92 -15.00 8.56
C ALA A 62 2.16 -15.88 8.78
N GLY A 63 2.29 -16.40 9.99
CA GLY A 63 3.34 -17.35 10.35
C GLY A 63 3.21 -18.67 9.61
N ALA A 64 4.34 -19.28 9.25
CA ALA A 64 4.35 -20.63 8.72
C ALA A 64 4.41 -21.69 9.83
N LYS A 65 3.82 -22.84 9.53
CA LYS A 65 3.87 -24.06 10.34
C LYS A 65 4.47 -25.19 9.53
N GLY A 66 5.09 -26.15 10.22
CA GLY A 66 5.73 -27.30 9.61
C GLY A 66 5.32 -28.62 10.26
N LEU A 67 5.37 -29.67 9.44
CA LEU A 67 5.39 -31.06 9.89
C LEU A 67 6.83 -31.56 9.83
N PHE A 68 7.36 -31.99 10.96
CA PHE A 68 8.69 -32.56 11.06
C PHE A 68 8.62 -34.06 11.37
N LEU A 69 9.43 -34.85 10.67
CA LEU A 69 9.52 -36.30 10.85
C LEU A 69 10.89 -36.66 11.42
N GLY A 70 10.90 -37.48 12.46
CA GLY A 70 12.10 -37.93 13.16
C GLY A 70 12.23 -39.46 13.17
N PRO A 71 13.25 -39.99 13.88
CA PRO A 71 13.47 -41.42 13.98
C PRO A 71 12.33 -42.13 14.71
N PHE A 72 12.22 -43.45 14.51
CA PHE A 72 11.20 -44.29 15.16
C PHE A 72 9.74 -43.83 14.95
N ASN A 73 9.43 -43.30 13.76
CA ASN A 73 8.12 -42.70 13.43
C ASN A 73 7.72 -41.50 14.31
N ALA A 74 8.67 -40.83 14.96
CA ALA A 74 8.40 -39.59 15.67
C ALA A 74 7.91 -38.50 14.70
N GLN A 75 6.90 -37.74 15.12
CA GLN A 75 6.36 -36.63 14.33
C GLN A 75 6.12 -35.43 15.23
N LEU A 76 6.52 -34.25 14.76
CA LEU A 76 6.19 -32.97 15.37
C LEU A 76 5.29 -32.20 14.39
N PRO A 77 3.96 -32.35 14.48
CA PRO A 77 3.03 -31.61 13.64
C PRO A 77 2.87 -30.17 14.13
N ASN A 78 2.42 -29.29 13.22
CA ASN A 78 1.99 -27.91 13.51
C ASN A 78 3.04 -27.04 14.23
N GLN A 79 4.33 -27.32 14.05
CA GLN A 79 5.39 -26.55 14.71
C GLN A 79 5.58 -25.20 14.01
N PRO A 80 5.72 -24.10 14.76
CA PRO A 80 5.97 -22.79 14.16
C PRO A 80 7.36 -22.77 13.48
N ILE A 81 7.42 -22.18 12.29
CA ILE A 81 8.67 -22.00 11.55
C ILE A 81 9.20 -20.59 11.85
N ALA A 82 10.39 -20.53 12.45
CA ALA A 82 11.06 -19.26 12.71
C ALA A 82 11.71 -18.73 11.42
N SER A 83 11.23 -17.58 10.92
CA SER A 83 11.73 -16.98 9.67
C SER A 83 13.23 -16.64 9.72
N VAL A 84 13.79 -16.40 10.90
CA VAL A 84 15.22 -16.12 11.09
C VAL A 84 16.15 -17.25 10.63
N VAL A 85 15.64 -18.49 10.59
CA VAL A 85 16.39 -19.68 10.12
C VAL A 85 16.49 -19.70 8.59
N LEU A 86 15.59 -18.97 7.91
CA LEU A 86 15.57 -18.85 6.46
C LEU A 86 16.54 -17.78 5.98
N GLU A 87 17.05 -17.98 4.77
CA GLU A 87 17.80 -16.93 4.07
C GLU A 87 16.91 -15.69 3.87
N PRO A 88 17.47 -14.48 3.86
CA PRO A 88 16.71 -13.23 3.79
C PRO A 88 15.66 -13.20 2.67
N GLU A 89 16.00 -13.73 1.50
CA GLU A 89 15.13 -13.78 0.32
C GLU A 89 13.89 -14.68 0.51
N HIS A 90 14.00 -15.70 1.37
CA HIS A 90 12.96 -16.71 1.60
C HIS A 90 12.08 -16.41 2.81
N ARG A 91 12.42 -15.40 3.64
CA ARG A 91 11.70 -15.09 4.89
C ARG A 91 10.21 -14.81 4.71
N HIS A 92 9.84 -14.23 3.58
CA HIS A 92 8.45 -13.91 3.27
C HIS A 92 7.52 -15.14 3.35
N PHE A 93 8.00 -16.35 3.00
CA PHE A 93 7.23 -17.60 3.12
C PHE A 93 6.86 -17.97 4.56
N ALA A 94 7.54 -17.40 5.56
CA ALA A 94 7.24 -17.61 6.99
C ALA A 94 6.62 -16.38 7.67
N GLU A 95 6.56 -15.24 7.00
CA GLU A 95 6.17 -13.97 7.61
C GLU A 95 4.87 -13.41 7.04
N ARG A 96 4.62 -13.58 5.73
CA ARG A 96 3.47 -12.97 5.06
C ARG A 96 2.88 -13.83 3.96
N VAL A 97 1.60 -13.62 3.71
CA VAL A 97 0.87 -14.14 2.55
C VAL A 97 0.49 -12.99 1.64
N GLU A 98 0.65 -13.19 0.35
CA GLU A 98 0.29 -12.24 -0.70
C GLU A 98 -0.89 -12.77 -1.52
N PHE A 99 -2.00 -12.03 -1.53
CA PHE A 99 -3.21 -12.38 -2.28
C PHE A 99 -3.17 -11.84 -3.71
N ARG A 100 -2.52 -12.58 -4.60
CA ARG A 100 -2.36 -12.18 -6.00
C ARG A 100 -3.51 -12.58 -6.92
N GLN A 101 -4.40 -13.49 -6.51
CA GLN A 101 -5.46 -13.99 -7.39
C GLN A 101 -6.56 -12.94 -7.62
N PRO A 102 -7.36 -13.08 -8.70
CA PRO A 102 -8.61 -12.35 -8.87
C PRO A 102 -9.47 -12.34 -7.61
N ILE A 103 -10.17 -11.24 -7.34
CA ILE A 103 -11.03 -11.15 -6.15
C ILE A 103 -12.13 -12.24 -6.13
N ALA A 104 -12.55 -12.72 -7.30
CA ALA A 104 -13.51 -13.80 -7.45
C ALA A 104 -13.04 -15.14 -6.84
N ALA A 105 -11.72 -15.32 -6.66
CA ALA A 105 -11.16 -16.50 -6.00
C ALA A 105 -11.41 -16.52 -4.48
N TYR A 106 -11.72 -15.36 -3.89
CA TYR A 106 -11.84 -15.15 -2.45
C TYR A 106 -13.31 -15.07 -1.97
N ASP A 107 -14.20 -15.88 -2.55
CA ASP A 107 -15.65 -15.84 -2.30
C ASP A 107 -16.03 -15.83 -0.81
N GLU A 108 -16.72 -14.77 -0.39
CA GLU A 108 -17.19 -14.46 0.96
C GLU A 108 -18.03 -15.61 1.55
N LYS A 109 -18.88 -16.25 0.73
CA LYS A 109 -19.74 -17.36 1.17
C LYS A 109 -18.97 -18.65 1.49
N ARG A 110 -17.72 -18.75 1.05
CA ARG A 110 -16.78 -19.85 1.37
C ARG A 110 -15.81 -19.49 2.50
N ALA A 111 -15.51 -18.21 2.68
CA ALA A 111 -14.56 -17.70 3.66
C ALA A 111 -14.95 -18.04 5.12
N ASP A 112 -16.24 -17.94 5.47
CA ASP A 112 -16.74 -18.23 6.83
C ASP A 112 -16.59 -19.71 7.26
N LYS A 113 -16.29 -20.62 6.33
CA LYS A 113 -16.31 -22.07 6.59
C LYS A 113 -14.95 -22.75 6.48
N LEU A 114 -13.93 -22.11 5.91
CA LEU A 114 -12.66 -22.77 5.60
C LEU A 114 -11.48 -21.83 5.85
N SER A 115 -10.65 -22.16 6.84
CA SER A 115 -9.28 -21.66 6.90
C SER A 115 -8.54 -22.13 5.65
N ALA A 116 -7.98 -21.19 4.89
CA ALA A 116 -7.20 -21.54 3.71
C ALA A 116 -5.77 -21.92 4.13
N VAL A 117 -5.19 -22.90 3.43
CA VAL A 117 -3.83 -23.34 3.68
C VAL A 117 -3.02 -23.14 2.42
N ILE A 118 -1.97 -22.33 2.49
CA ILE A 118 -1.01 -22.15 1.41
C ILE A 118 0.21 -23.01 1.73
N GLN A 119 0.42 -24.05 0.92
CA GLN A 119 1.59 -24.91 1.04
C GLN A 119 2.83 -24.20 0.51
N TRP A 120 3.96 -24.39 1.18
CA TRP A 120 5.24 -23.99 0.66
C TRP A 120 5.58 -24.76 -0.62
N PRO A 121 6.31 -24.16 -1.57
CA PRO A 121 6.88 -24.89 -2.68
C PRO A 121 7.75 -26.05 -2.18
N GLN A 122 7.60 -27.24 -2.77
CA GLN A 122 8.31 -28.42 -2.27
C GLN A 122 9.84 -28.28 -2.36
N ASN A 123 10.34 -27.54 -3.35
CA ASN A 123 11.77 -27.23 -3.46
C ASN A 123 12.28 -26.44 -2.24
N LEU A 124 11.47 -25.52 -1.73
CA LEU A 124 11.77 -24.74 -0.52
C LEU A 124 11.78 -25.64 0.72
N VAL A 125 10.81 -26.56 0.82
CA VAL A 125 10.74 -27.55 1.90
C VAL A 125 12.01 -28.41 1.93
N VAL A 126 12.45 -28.92 0.78
CA VAL A 126 13.69 -29.72 0.67
C VAL A 126 14.93 -28.89 1.01
N MET A 127 15.00 -27.64 0.55
CA MET A 127 16.12 -26.74 0.84
C MET A 127 16.34 -26.53 2.35
N TYR A 128 15.26 -26.40 3.13
CA TYR A 128 15.32 -26.19 4.57
C TYR A 128 15.08 -27.45 5.41
N GLN A 129 15.10 -28.63 4.79
CA GLN A 129 14.67 -29.90 5.41
C GLN A 129 15.33 -30.17 6.77
N ALA A 130 16.64 -29.97 6.88
CA ALA A 130 17.43 -30.31 8.08
C ALA A 130 17.86 -29.07 8.89
N LYS A 131 17.24 -27.90 8.67
CA LYS A 131 17.74 -26.62 9.23
C LYS A 131 17.12 -26.24 10.57
N PHE A 132 16.01 -26.85 10.97
CA PHE A 132 15.22 -26.40 12.13
C PHE A 132 15.49 -27.18 13.41
N TYR A 133 15.40 -28.51 13.35
CA TYR A 133 15.52 -29.39 14.51
C TYR A 133 16.50 -30.52 14.21
N ASP A 134 17.45 -30.73 15.11
CA ASP A 134 18.43 -31.81 14.96
C ASP A 134 17.74 -33.19 15.04
N GLY A 135 18.12 -34.10 14.14
CA GLY A 135 17.49 -35.42 14.02
C GLY A 135 16.09 -35.43 13.41
N TYR A 136 15.56 -34.29 12.95
CA TYR A 136 14.25 -34.19 12.29
C TYR A 136 14.36 -33.58 10.90
N ALA A 137 13.47 -34.01 10.01
CA ALA A 137 13.34 -33.49 8.66
C ALA A 137 11.99 -32.78 8.48
N LEU A 138 12.02 -31.53 8.00
CA LEU A 138 10.82 -30.84 7.52
C LEU A 138 10.25 -31.61 6.32
N ASN A 139 9.02 -32.09 6.46
CA ASN A 139 8.33 -32.84 5.42
C ASN A 139 7.36 -31.97 4.62
N ARG A 140 6.66 -31.06 5.31
CA ARG A 140 5.71 -30.10 4.75
C ARG A 140 5.75 -28.82 5.55
N ALA A 141 5.59 -27.69 4.87
CA ALA A 141 5.40 -26.40 5.49
C ALA A 141 4.24 -25.67 4.82
N TRP A 142 3.49 -24.90 5.60
CA TRP A 142 2.34 -24.16 5.11
C TRP A 142 2.06 -22.93 5.96
N GLN A 143 1.34 -21.97 5.37
CA GLN A 143 0.76 -20.84 6.07
C GLN A 143 -0.76 -21.06 6.18
N GLU A 144 -1.29 -20.85 7.38
CA GLU A 144 -2.73 -20.91 7.62
C GLU A 144 -3.32 -19.50 7.61
N ILE A 145 -4.39 -19.33 6.84
CA ILE A 145 -5.10 -18.07 6.69
C ILE A 145 -6.48 -18.26 7.30
N PRO A 146 -6.79 -17.53 8.39
CA PRO A 146 -8.13 -17.52 8.94
C PRO A 146 -9.15 -17.05 7.89
N GLY A 147 -10.30 -17.72 7.83
CA GLY A 147 -11.39 -17.32 6.94
C GLY A 147 -11.84 -15.87 7.14
N SER A 148 -11.79 -15.37 8.37
CA SER A 148 -12.07 -13.97 8.71
C SER A 148 -11.15 -12.98 8.00
N THR A 149 -9.90 -13.35 7.70
CA THR A 149 -8.98 -12.47 6.98
C THR A 149 -9.33 -12.38 5.49
N ILE A 150 -9.83 -13.48 4.92
CA ILE A 150 -10.35 -13.48 3.54
C ILE A 150 -11.63 -12.65 3.46
N ALA A 151 -12.54 -12.78 4.43
CA ALA A 151 -13.72 -11.93 4.52
C ALA A 151 -13.35 -10.44 4.67
N SER A 152 -12.38 -10.13 5.53
CA SER A 152 -11.87 -8.76 5.72
C SER A 152 -11.24 -8.18 4.44
N LEU A 153 -10.56 -8.99 3.62
CA LEU A 153 -10.07 -8.56 2.30
C LEU A 153 -11.23 -8.11 1.40
N VAL A 154 -12.27 -8.94 1.27
CA VAL A 154 -13.44 -8.66 0.42
C VAL A 154 -14.16 -7.41 0.90
N ASP A 155 -14.38 -7.29 2.21
CA ASP A 155 -15.02 -6.14 2.83
C ASP A 155 -14.22 -4.85 2.66
N THR A 156 -12.88 -4.93 2.74
CA THR A 156 -12.00 -3.77 2.51
C THR A 156 -12.15 -3.25 1.07
N VAL A 157 -12.15 -4.13 0.07
CA VAL A 157 -12.34 -3.73 -1.34
C VAL A 157 -13.72 -3.11 -1.54
N ARG A 158 -14.77 -3.72 -0.97
CA ARG A 158 -16.14 -3.18 -1.01
C ARG A 158 -16.23 -1.79 -0.38
N THR A 159 -15.61 -1.60 0.78
CA THR A 159 -15.56 -0.33 1.50
C THR A 159 -14.83 0.73 0.69
N LYS A 160 -13.71 0.40 0.06
CA LYS A 160 -12.98 1.32 -0.83
C LYS A 160 -13.84 1.80 -2.00
N ILE A 161 -14.58 0.90 -2.64
CA ILE A 161 -15.52 1.26 -3.73
C ILE A 161 -16.63 2.19 -3.20
N LEU A 162 -17.20 1.87 -2.03
CA LEU A 162 -18.25 2.69 -1.41
C LEU A 162 -17.74 4.09 -1.07
N SER A 163 -16.61 4.21 -0.39
CA SER A 163 -16.01 5.49 -0.02
C SER A 163 -15.69 6.34 -1.25
N PHE A 164 -15.12 5.71 -2.29
CA PHE A 164 -14.91 6.37 -3.58
C PHE A 164 -16.22 6.88 -4.19
N ALA A 165 -17.26 6.04 -4.26
CA ALA A 165 -18.54 6.41 -4.85
C ALA A 165 -19.25 7.54 -4.10
N LEU A 166 -19.18 7.53 -2.76
CA LEU A 166 -19.73 8.60 -1.93
C LEU A 166 -19.00 9.93 -2.11
N GLU A 167 -17.67 9.93 -2.23
CA GLU A 167 -16.91 11.17 -2.44
C GLU A 167 -17.15 11.75 -3.85
N ILE A 168 -17.28 10.90 -4.87
CA ILE A 168 -17.72 11.36 -6.21
C ILE A 168 -19.12 11.96 -6.14
N LYS A 169 -20.06 11.34 -5.41
CA LYS A 169 -21.42 11.87 -5.22
C LYS A 169 -21.38 13.24 -4.53
N LYS A 170 -20.53 13.41 -3.51
CA LYS A 170 -20.35 14.67 -2.79
C LYS A 170 -19.82 15.79 -3.70
N GLN A 171 -18.88 15.50 -4.60
CA GLN A 171 -18.36 16.50 -5.54
C GLN A 171 -19.40 16.96 -6.57
N LEU A 172 -20.38 16.12 -6.91
CA LEU A 172 -21.49 16.48 -7.80
C LEU A 172 -22.55 17.36 -7.12
N GLY A 173 -22.52 17.50 -5.79
CA GLY A 173 -23.47 18.29 -5.02
C GLY A 173 -24.90 17.73 -5.02
N GLU A 174 -25.84 18.52 -4.50
CA GLU A 174 -27.28 18.18 -4.41
C GLU A 174 -28.11 18.65 -5.63
N GLU A 175 -27.47 19.10 -6.71
CA GLU A 175 -28.13 19.58 -7.94
C GLU A 175 -29.12 18.56 -8.54
N PRO A 176 -30.18 18.93 -9.27
CA PRO A 176 -31.08 17.96 -9.90
C PRO A 176 -30.32 16.98 -10.83
N GLU A 177 -30.67 15.69 -10.83
CA GLU A 177 -29.99 14.65 -11.63
C GLU A 177 -29.88 14.94 -13.13
N THR A 178 -30.73 15.84 -13.65
CA THR A 178 -30.74 16.24 -15.06
C THR A 178 -29.64 17.22 -15.44
N GLN A 179 -28.96 17.86 -14.48
CA GLN A 179 -27.96 18.91 -14.73
C GLN A 179 -26.54 18.52 -14.33
N ARG A 180 -26.36 17.41 -13.61
CA ARG A 180 -25.03 16.94 -13.21
C ARG A 180 -24.34 16.26 -14.42
N ASN A 181 -23.07 16.52 -14.68
CA ASN A 181 -22.28 15.71 -15.60
C ASN A 181 -21.03 15.19 -14.89
N LEU A 182 -20.73 13.90 -15.02
CA LEU A 182 -19.52 13.30 -14.43
C LEU A 182 -18.24 13.96 -14.97
N LEU A 183 -18.32 14.53 -16.18
CA LEU A 183 -17.25 15.28 -16.83
C LEU A 183 -17.04 16.69 -16.23
N ASP A 184 -17.99 17.21 -15.45
CA ASP A 184 -17.85 18.52 -14.81
C ASP A 184 -16.87 18.48 -13.64
N ILE A 185 -16.57 17.28 -13.11
CA ILE A 185 -15.56 17.10 -12.07
C ILE A 185 -14.18 17.20 -12.72
N PRO A 186 -13.30 18.12 -12.28
CA PRO A 186 -11.94 18.19 -12.79
C PRO A 186 -11.20 16.86 -12.61
N THR A 187 -10.54 16.38 -13.66
CA THR A 187 -9.77 15.11 -13.63
C THR A 187 -8.75 15.08 -12.49
N THR A 188 -8.17 16.23 -12.13
CA THR A 188 -7.25 16.38 -10.99
C THR A 188 -7.91 16.02 -9.67
N LYS A 189 -9.16 16.43 -9.43
CA LYS A 189 -9.92 16.06 -8.23
C LYS A 189 -10.27 14.57 -8.23
N VAL A 190 -10.68 14.02 -9.37
CA VAL A 190 -10.96 12.58 -9.46
C VAL A 190 -9.71 11.76 -9.14
N ASN A 191 -8.55 12.15 -9.67
CA ASN A 191 -7.27 11.52 -9.34
C ASN A 191 -6.94 11.61 -7.84
N GLN A 192 -7.19 12.76 -7.20
CA GLN A 192 -7.01 12.91 -5.75
C GLN A 192 -7.92 11.95 -4.97
N ILE A 193 -9.19 11.83 -5.36
CA ILE A 193 -10.15 10.92 -4.72
C ILE A 193 -9.71 9.47 -4.91
N VAL A 194 -9.31 9.07 -6.11
CA VAL A 194 -8.80 7.71 -6.38
C VAL A 194 -7.56 7.43 -5.53
N ASN A 195 -6.60 8.34 -5.50
CA ASN A 195 -5.40 8.19 -4.68
C ASN A 195 -5.72 8.10 -3.19
N ASN A 196 -6.69 8.86 -2.69
CA ASN A 196 -7.01 8.88 -1.26
C ASN A 196 -7.81 7.65 -0.80
N TYR A 197 -8.77 7.19 -1.59
CA TYR A 197 -9.71 6.16 -1.16
C TYR A 197 -9.38 4.77 -1.71
N ILE A 198 -8.81 4.69 -2.91
CA ILE A 198 -8.45 3.42 -3.55
C ILE A 198 -7.03 3.02 -3.16
N TYR A 199 -6.05 3.86 -3.48
CA TYR A 199 -4.63 3.59 -3.18
C TYR A 199 -4.24 4.00 -1.75
N GLY A 200 -4.97 4.94 -1.15
CA GLY A 200 -4.73 5.45 0.19
C GLY A 200 -5.07 4.40 1.25
N GLY A 201 -4.00 3.86 1.84
CA GLY A 201 -4.00 2.98 3.01
C GLY A 201 -2.90 3.34 4.00
N GLN A 202 -2.21 4.46 3.79
CA GLN A 202 -1.29 5.08 4.73
C GLN A 202 -1.71 6.54 4.89
N ASN A 203 -2.35 6.84 6.03
CA ASN A 203 -2.56 8.18 6.62
C ASN A 203 -2.64 9.40 5.68
N VAL A 204 -3.64 9.46 4.79
CA VAL A 204 -4.08 10.76 4.25
C VAL A 204 -5.23 11.25 5.13
N ILE A 205 -4.87 11.91 6.23
CA ILE A 205 -5.80 12.77 6.97
C ILE A 205 -6.25 13.85 5.99
N ALA A 206 -7.55 13.90 5.74
CA ALA A 206 -8.18 14.92 4.92
C ALA A 206 -7.79 16.31 5.43
N ALA A 207 -7.02 17.05 4.62
CA ALA A 207 -6.78 18.47 4.82
C ALA A 207 -8.10 19.22 4.54
N GLN A 208 -8.87 19.47 5.60
CA GLN A 208 -9.74 20.63 5.64
C GLN A 208 -8.79 21.85 5.59
N ASP A 209 -8.89 22.65 4.53
CA ASP A 209 -8.01 23.78 4.16
C ASP A 209 -6.68 23.45 3.46
N GLY A 210 -6.78 23.02 2.20
CA GLY A 210 -5.86 23.47 1.13
C GLY A 210 -4.37 23.10 1.21
N GLN A 211 -3.92 22.37 2.22
CA GLN A 211 -2.55 21.87 2.30
C GLN A 211 -2.53 20.38 1.96
N MET A 212 -2.10 20.07 0.73
CA MET A 212 -1.71 18.71 0.38
C MET A 212 -0.44 18.33 1.16
N THR A 213 -0.58 17.53 2.20
CA THR A 213 0.51 16.69 2.71
C THR A 213 0.62 15.49 1.79
N VAL A 214 1.42 15.64 0.73
CA VAL A 214 1.90 14.47 -0.04
C VAL A 214 2.87 13.75 0.87
N ASP A 215 2.52 12.52 1.25
CA ASP A 215 3.36 11.70 2.12
C ASP A 215 4.58 11.20 1.34
N ALA A 216 5.59 12.05 1.24
CA ALA A 216 6.88 11.75 0.61
C ALA A 216 7.78 10.84 1.48
N ARG A 217 7.24 10.30 2.59
CA ARG A 217 7.95 9.36 3.46
C ARG A 217 8.09 7.97 2.83
N THR A 218 7.23 7.59 1.88
CA THR A 218 7.21 6.23 1.32
C THR A 218 8.34 5.92 0.34
N GLN A 219 9.09 6.92 -0.11
CA GLN A 219 10.22 6.73 -1.04
C GLN A 219 11.60 6.73 -0.39
N VAL A 220 11.73 7.12 0.89
CA VAL A 220 13.03 7.29 1.56
C VAL A 220 13.20 6.26 2.67
N VAL A 221 14.21 5.41 2.57
CA VAL A 221 14.54 4.41 3.59
C VAL A 221 15.34 5.07 4.70
N ALA A 222 14.99 4.79 5.96
CA ALA A 222 15.70 5.33 7.12
C ALA A 222 17.20 4.97 7.08
N GLY A 223 18.06 5.99 7.17
CA GLY A 223 19.51 5.84 7.12
C GLY A 223 20.12 5.62 5.73
N ASP A 224 19.32 5.61 4.65
CA ASP A 224 19.80 5.44 3.28
C ASP A 224 19.85 6.77 2.52
N LEU A 225 21.08 7.31 2.38
CA LEU A 225 21.35 8.58 1.70
C LEU A 225 21.06 8.53 0.20
N GLU A 226 21.20 7.37 -0.45
CA GLU A 226 20.95 7.24 -1.90
C GLU A 226 19.46 7.37 -2.20
N THR A 227 18.60 6.78 -1.36
CA THR A 227 17.14 6.91 -1.51
C THR A 227 16.67 8.35 -1.27
N LEU A 228 17.24 9.03 -0.26
CA LEU A 228 16.95 10.45 -0.01
C LEU A 228 17.38 11.33 -1.18
N ARG A 229 18.58 11.10 -1.73
CA ARG A 229 19.11 11.86 -2.87
C ARG A 229 18.21 11.72 -4.09
N LYS A 230 17.81 10.49 -4.41
CA LYS A 230 16.96 10.21 -5.56
C LYS A 230 15.58 10.86 -5.40
N ALA A 231 14.96 10.75 -4.23
CA ALA A 231 13.66 11.36 -3.95
C ALA A 231 13.69 12.89 -4.07
N LEU A 232 14.75 13.54 -3.59
CA LEU A 232 14.93 14.99 -3.69
C LEU A 232 15.17 15.47 -5.12
N GLN A 233 15.95 14.72 -5.91
CA GLN A 233 16.19 15.02 -7.32
C GLN A 233 14.92 14.82 -8.16
N GLU A 234 14.15 13.76 -7.92
CA GLU A 234 12.84 13.55 -8.55
C GLU A 234 11.85 14.68 -8.20
N PHE A 235 11.97 15.25 -7.00
CA PHE A 235 11.18 16.41 -6.57
C PHE A 235 11.66 17.75 -7.17
N GLY A 236 12.80 17.76 -7.86
CA GLY A 236 13.35 18.94 -8.53
C GLY A 236 14.34 19.75 -7.69
N VAL A 237 14.96 19.15 -6.67
CA VAL A 237 16.10 19.74 -5.97
C VAL A 237 17.37 19.48 -6.79
N ASP A 238 18.10 20.55 -7.13
CA ASP A 238 19.35 20.46 -7.88
C ASP A 238 20.40 19.62 -7.14
N SER A 239 21.22 18.87 -7.89
CA SER A 239 22.24 17.99 -7.31
C SER A 239 23.22 18.72 -6.38
N GLN A 240 23.54 19.99 -6.68
CA GLN A 240 24.38 20.83 -5.81
C GLN A 240 23.71 21.14 -4.46
N ASP A 241 22.39 21.35 -4.45
CA ASP A 241 21.65 21.58 -3.21
C ASP A 241 21.52 20.28 -2.40
N VAL A 242 21.43 19.13 -3.05
CA VAL A 242 21.44 17.83 -2.35
C VAL A 242 22.78 17.55 -1.66
N GLU A 243 23.92 17.89 -2.28
CA GLU A 243 25.23 17.78 -1.63
C GLU A 243 25.33 18.67 -0.36
N LEU A 244 24.73 19.87 -0.40
CA LEU A 244 24.66 20.75 0.77
C LEU A 244 23.77 20.18 1.90
N LEU A 245 22.74 19.40 1.56
CA LEU A 245 21.93 18.69 2.56
C LEU A 245 22.74 17.60 3.27
N GLU A 246 23.54 16.84 2.53
CA GLU A 246 24.35 15.76 3.10
C GLU A 246 25.35 16.29 4.14
N ASP A 247 26.00 17.43 3.84
CA ASP A 247 26.87 18.13 4.78
C ASP A 247 26.11 18.71 5.99
N ALA A 248 24.89 19.22 5.78
CA ALA A 248 24.03 19.71 6.86
C ALA A 248 23.59 18.57 7.81
N LEU A 249 23.19 17.43 7.26
CA LEU A 249 22.79 16.22 8.00
C LEU A 249 23.95 15.65 8.83
N ALA A 250 25.17 15.62 8.25
CA ALA A 250 26.38 15.18 8.94
C ALA A 250 26.78 16.13 10.10
N LYS A 251 26.47 17.42 9.98
CA LYS A 251 26.76 18.42 11.02
C LYS A 251 25.70 18.48 12.12
N ASP A 252 24.46 18.10 11.82
CA ASP A 252 23.35 18.08 12.78
C ASP A 252 23.24 16.78 13.59
N THR A 253 23.93 15.71 13.17
CA THR A 253 23.98 14.41 13.88
C THR A 253 24.52 14.52 15.31
N ASN A 254 25.18 15.63 15.64
CA ASN A 254 25.76 15.92 16.96
C ASN A 254 25.01 16.99 17.77
N SER A 255 23.80 17.44 17.36
CA SER A 255 23.17 18.62 17.98
C SER A 255 21.64 18.59 18.15
N GLY A 256 20.93 17.54 17.72
CA GLY A 256 19.47 17.50 17.71
C GLY A 256 18.83 16.71 18.87
N LYS A 257 17.73 17.22 19.43
CA LYS A 257 16.78 16.43 20.24
C LYS A 257 16.12 15.38 19.35
N ALA A 258 15.88 14.18 19.87
CA ALA A 258 15.20 13.12 19.14
C ALA A 258 13.82 13.58 18.65
N GLY A 259 13.57 13.49 17.35
CA GLY A 259 12.30 13.83 16.70
C GLY A 259 12.26 15.18 15.97
N GLU A 260 13.33 15.97 16.01
CA GLU A 260 13.40 17.27 15.34
C GLU A 260 14.50 17.31 14.25
N ILE A 261 14.23 18.04 13.17
CA ILE A 261 15.23 18.35 12.15
C ILE A 261 16.21 19.36 12.76
N GLY A 262 17.52 19.10 12.62
CA GLY A 262 18.54 19.98 13.17
C GLY A 262 18.54 21.40 12.58
N PRO A 263 19.19 22.36 13.26
CA PRO A 263 19.16 23.77 12.88
C PRO A 263 19.81 24.04 11.52
N LYS A 264 20.82 23.27 11.09
CA LYS A 264 21.46 23.47 9.77
C LYS A 264 20.60 22.88 8.65
N THR A 265 20.00 21.73 8.90
CA THR A 265 19.11 21.02 7.97
C THR A 265 17.80 21.79 7.78
N SER A 266 17.29 22.44 8.83
CA SER A 266 16.12 23.34 8.71
C SER A 266 16.44 24.64 7.97
N GLY A 267 17.63 25.20 8.16
CA GLY A 267 18.13 26.33 7.35
C GLY A 267 18.26 25.96 5.87
N TRP A 268 18.80 24.78 5.58
CA TRP A 268 18.84 24.24 4.23
C TRP A 268 17.44 24.04 3.64
N LEU A 269 16.51 23.44 4.40
CA LEU A 269 15.13 23.19 3.99
C LEU A 269 14.43 24.47 3.54
N SER A 270 14.59 25.57 4.28
CA SER A 270 14.00 26.85 3.91
C SER A 270 14.55 27.40 2.58
N ASN A 271 15.85 27.23 2.33
CA ASN A 271 16.48 27.68 1.09
C ASN A 271 16.10 26.79 -0.11
N ALA A 272 16.11 25.47 0.08
CA ALA A 272 15.71 24.51 -0.94
C ALA A 272 14.23 24.68 -1.34
N ALA A 273 13.34 24.83 -0.36
CA ALA A 273 11.91 25.04 -0.62
C ALA A 273 11.62 26.33 -1.40
N LYS A 274 12.37 27.41 -1.15
CA LYS A 274 12.28 28.66 -1.92
C LYS A 274 12.73 28.51 -3.37
N LYS A 275 13.82 27.77 -3.60
CA LYS A 275 14.32 27.51 -4.95
C LYS A 275 13.36 26.65 -5.76
N VAL A 276 12.87 25.57 -5.16
CA VAL A 276 11.88 24.68 -5.80
C VAL A 276 10.55 25.39 -6.02
N GLY A 277 10.06 26.14 -5.03
CA GLY A 277 8.79 26.89 -5.12
C GLY A 277 8.84 28.15 -6.00
N GLY A 278 10.03 28.66 -6.30
CA GLY A 278 10.25 29.81 -7.20
C GLY A 278 10.61 29.42 -8.64
N SER A 279 10.83 28.13 -8.90
CA SER A 279 11.13 27.61 -10.23
C SER A 279 9.86 27.47 -11.08
N THR A 280 9.98 27.25 -12.39
CA THR A 280 8.88 27.13 -13.38
C THR A 280 7.91 25.96 -13.12
N VAL A 281 8.04 25.28 -11.97
CA VAL A 281 7.27 24.13 -11.52
C VAL A 281 6.09 24.62 -10.66
N LYS A 282 4.88 24.11 -10.92
CA LYS A 282 3.60 24.53 -10.31
C LYS A 282 3.43 24.13 -8.83
N VAL A 283 4.45 24.27 -7.99
CA VAL A 283 4.43 23.88 -6.58
C VAL A 283 4.69 25.12 -5.72
N SER A 284 3.83 25.41 -4.74
CA SER A 284 4.03 26.53 -3.82
C SER A 284 5.13 26.23 -2.79
N GLU A 285 5.83 27.25 -2.30
CA GLU A 285 6.88 27.13 -1.27
C GLU A 285 6.41 26.32 -0.04
N GLY A 286 5.16 26.49 0.38
CA GLY A 286 4.58 25.72 1.49
C GLY A 286 4.42 24.22 1.21
N VAL A 287 4.08 23.86 -0.03
CA VAL A 287 4.00 22.44 -0.44
C VAL A 287 5.40 21.85 -0.57
N ALA A 288 6.35 22.58 -1.15
CA ALA A 288 7.74 22.16 -1.24
C ALA A 288 8.36 21.92 0.15
N THR A 289 8.12 22.82 1.09
CA THR A 289 8.59 22.69 2.48
C THR A 289 8.04 21.42 3.14
N THR A 290 6.76 21.13 2.93
CA THR A 290 6.09 19.98 3.52
C THR A 290 6.64 18.66 2.97
N VAL A 291 6.80 18.58 1.66
CA VAL A 291 7.30 17.38 0.97
C VAL A 291 8.76 17.09 1.31
N ILE A 292 9.63 18.09 1.18
CA ILE A 292 11.07 17.94 1.48
C ILE A 292 11.29 17.61 2.96
N SER A 293 10.52 18.23 3.87
CA SER A 293 10.55 17.90 5.31
C SER A 293 10.12 16.46 5.58
N GLY A 294 9.12 15.94 4.84
CA GLY A 294 8.70 14.55 4.91
C GLY A 294 9.80 13.57 4.50
N MET A 295 10.51 13.84 3.41
CA MET A 295 11.64 13.03 2.93
C MET A 295 12.79 12.99 3.93
N ILE A 296 13.17 14.15 4.49
CA ILE A 296 14.21 14.23 5.51
C ILE A 296 13.82 13.46 6.78
N LYS A 297 12.56 13.56 7.21
CA LYS A 297 12.07 12.80 8.38
C LYS A 297 12.07 11.29 8.12
N GLY A 298 11.69 10.87 6.91
CA GLY A 298 11.81 9.47 6.48
C GLY A 298 13.25 8.94 6.59
N PHE A 299 14.23 9.71 6.11
CA PHE A 299 15.65 9.39 6.26
C PHE A 299 16.10 9.30 7.73
N LEU A 300 15.64 10.24 8.58
CA LEU A 300 15.98 10.26 10.01
C LEU A 300 15.23 9.21 10.84
N GLY A 301 14.24 8.51 10.26
CA GLY A 301 13.45 7.47 10.93
C GLY A 301 12.33 8.02 11.82
N TYR A 302 11.80 9.21 11.52
CA TYR A 302 10.67 9.87 12.22
C TYR A 302 9.36 9.90 11.40
#